data_AF-A0A4V2Z192-F1
#
_entry.id   AF-A0A4V2Z192-F1
#
_cell.length_a   1.000
_cell.length_b   1.000
_cell.length_c   1.000
_cell.angle_alpha   90.00
_cell.angle_beta   90.00
_cell.angle_gamma   90.00
#
_symmetry.space_group_name_H-M   'P 1'
#
loop_
_entity.id
_entity.type
_entity.pdbx_description
1 polymer ?
#
loop_
_entity_poly.entity_id
_entity_poly.type
_entity_poly.pdbx_seq_one_letter_code
_entity_poly.pdbx_strand_id
1 'polypeptide(L)'
;MRNIKSILTIILVLTFANIYANKDRIERPQSFKFTLLNNEVVNFNSTDSNLKMYCDDIVSGKIKIIEAQLNYKTGETINAKYDGKNWTSIKISYKGVEVNIPKKTLKKIPEIHFSTLNLVWSSDNEVAFKSSYYILKFEIGTVKYFDKLPSLNVNFEKQKFTNCVIWKPVEENAMQWSDF
;
A
#
# COMPACT_ATOMS: atom_id res chain seq x y z
N MET A 1 50.79 -13.13 28.40
CA MET A 1 49.55 -13.33 27.60
C MET A 1 48.38 -12.49 28.15
N ARG A 2 48.46 -11.14 28.13
CA ARG A 2 47.47 -10.27 28.82
C ARG A 2 46.71 -9.30 27.91
N ASN A 3 46.99 -9.26 26.60
CA ASN A 3 46.43 -8.26 25.67
C ASN A 3 45.49 -8.84 24.59
N ILE A 4 45.27 -10.16 24.54
CA ILE A 4 44.38 -10.77 23.53
C ILE A 4 42.90 -10.74 23.97
N LYS A 5 42.63 -10.72 25.28
CA LYS A 5 41.26 -10.71 25.81
C LYS A 5 40.49 -9.43 25.46
N SER A 6 41.16 -8.28 25.39
CA SER A 6 40.50 -7.00 25.06
C SER A 6 40.15 -6.85 23.58
N ILE A 7 40.91 -7.49 22.68
CA ILE A 7 40.67 -7.43 21.23
C ILE A 7 39.43 -8.26 20.86
N LEU A 8 39.24 -9.42 21.50
CA LEU A 8 38.05 -10.26 21.31
C LEU A 8 36.75 -9.58 21.75
N THR A 9 36.79 -8.79 22.83
CA THR A 9 35.61 -8.07 23.32
C THR A 9 35.17 -6.94 22.38
N ILE A 10 36.12 -6.27 21.71
CA ILE A 10 35.82 -5.20 20.74
C ILE A 10 35.21 -5.77 19.45
N ILE A 11 35.70 -6.93 18.99
CA ILE A 11 35.14 -7.63 17.83
C ILE A 11 33.70 -8.09 18.11
N LEU A 12 33.42 -8.58 19.33
CA LEU A 12 32.07 -9.02 19.71
C LEU A 12 31.04 -7.87 19.71
N VAL A 13 31.43 -6.67 20.15
CA VAL A 13 30.54 -5.48 20.13
C VAL A 13 30.29 -4.99 18.70
N LEU A 14 31.26 -5.12 17.79
CA LEU A 14 31.10 -4.73 16.38
C LEU A 14 30.27 -5.73 15.56
N THR A 15 30.21 -7.01 15.95
CA THR A 15 29.36 -8.02 15.30
C THR A 15 27.88 -7.95 15.68
N PHE A 16 27.53 -7.32 16.80
CA PHE A 16 26.11 -7.06 17.16
C PHE A 16 25.62 -5.67 16.74
N ALA A 17 26.52 -4.77 16.32
CA ALA A 17 26.17 -3.42 15.87
C ALA A 17 25.91 -3.31 14.35
N ASN A 18 26.27 -4.32 13.56
CA ASN A 18 26.00 -4.41 12.13
C ASN A 18 25.45 -5.83 11.90
N ILE A 19 24.16 -6.10 11.68
CA ILE A 19 23.32 -5.68 10.56
C ILE A 19 21.87 -5.94 11.01
N TYR A 20 21.20 -4.95 11.59
CA TYR A 20 19.73 -4.94 11.50
C TYR A 20 19.43 -4.41 10.11
N ALA A 21 19.43 -5.31 9.12
CA ALA A 21 18.72 -5.04 7.88
C ALA A 21 17.24 -4.97 8.27
N ASN A 22 16.78 -3.78 8.64
CA ASN A 22 15.38 -3.53 8.97
C ASN A 22 14.56 -3.86 7.73
N LYS A 23 13.98 -5.05 7.74
CA LYS A 23 13.17 -5.57 6.65
C LYS A 23 11.86 -4.79 6.66
N ASP A 24 11.45 -4.26 5.52
CA ASP A 24 10.15 -3.62 5.43
C ASP A 24 9.03 -4.58 5.89
N ARG A 25 8.15 -4.07 6.75
CA ARG A 25 6.89 -4.74 7.08
C ARG A 25 5.92 -4.51 5.95
N ILE A 26 5.09 -5.53 5.69
CA ILE A 26 4.00 -5.47 4.72
C ILE A 26 2.75 -5.91 5.45
N GLU A 27 1.73 -5.06 5.47
CA GLU A 27 0.41 -5.40 5.98
C GLU A 27 -0.60 -5.38 4.85
N ARG A 28 -1.46 -6.39 4.86
CA ARG A 28 -2.61 -6.50 3.95
C ARG A 28 -3.88 -6.11 4.69
N PRO A 29 -4.87 -5.52 4.02
CA PRO A 29 -6.18 -5.29 4.60
C PRO A 29 -6.76 -6.59 5.16
N GLN A 30 -7.35 -6.54 6.34
CA GLN A 30 -8.05 -7.65 6.97
C GLN A 30 -9.50 -7.73 6.46
N SER A 31 -10.13 -6.59 6.20
CA SER A 31 -11.50 -6.50 5.71
C SER A 31 -11.68 -5.37 4.68
N PHE A 32 -12.71 -5.55 3.85
CA PHE A 32 -13.09 -4.68 2.76
C PHE A 32 -14.58 -4.40 2.87
N LYS A 33 -14.95 -3.13 2.70
CA LYS A 33 -16.34 -2.69 2.60
C LYS A 33 -16.47 -1.86 1.35
N PHE A 34 -17.37 -2.25 0.47
CA PHE A 34 -17.68 -1.55 -0.77
C PHE A 34 -19.09 -0.99 -0.68
N THR A 35 -19.24 0.30 -0.96
CA THR A 35 -20.54 0.93 -1.16
C THR A 35 -20.77 1.06 -2.66
N LEU A 36 -21.80 0.40 -3.16
CA LEU A 36 -22.18 0.39 -4.56
C LEU A 36 -22.91 1.67 -4.97
N LEU A 37 -23.03 1.90 -6.28
CA LEU A 37 -23.73 3.07 -6.82
C LEU A 37 -25.21 3.15 -6.41
N ASN A 38 -25.85 2.01 -6.14
CA ASN A 38 -27.21 1.91 -5.62
C ASN A 38 -27.29 2.05 -4.07
N ASN A 39 -26.19 2.42 -3.41
CA ASN A 39 -26.01 2.48 -1.96
C ASN A 39 -26.06 1.13 -1.22
N GLU A 40 -26.07 0.01 -1.93
CA GLU A 40 -25.88 -1.30 -1.33
C GLU A 40 -24.47 -1.42 -0.76
N VAL A 41 -24.33 -2.06 0.40
CA VAL A 41 -23.06 -2.24 1.08
C VAL A 41 -22.70 -3.71 1.09
N VAL A 42 -21.53 -4.04 0.53
CA VAL A 42 -20.99 -5.40 0.49
C VAL A 42 -19.71 -5.45 1.31
N ASN A 43 -19.57 -6.46 2.16
CA ASN A 43 -18.42 -6.64 3.03
C ASN A 43 -17.71 -7.95 2.71
N PHE A 44 -16.38 -7.93 2.77
CA PHE A 44 -15.53 -9.10 2.63
C PHE A 44 -14.45 -9.11 3.71
N ASN A 45 -14.07 -10.31 4.14
CA ASN A 45 -12.80 -10.56 4.78
C ASN A 45 -11.73 -10.86 3.73
N SER A 46 -10.47 -10.62 4.08
CA SER A 46 -9.31 -10.90 3.22
C SER A 46 -9.17 -12.37 2.80
N THR A 47 -9.75 -13.29 3.57
CA THR A 47 -9.74 -14.73 3.31
C THR A 47 -10.90 -15.21 2.46
N ASP A 48 -11.86 -14.33 2.12
CA ASP A 48 -13.04 -14.73 1.36
C ASP A 48 -12.63 -15.09 -0.08
N SER A 49 -12.99 -16.30 -0.51
CA SER A 49 -12.60 -16.84 -1.83
C SER A 49 -13.08 -15.98 -3.00
N ASN A 50 -14.21 -15.28 -2.84
CA ASN A 50 -14.81 -14.46 -3.88
C ASN A 50 -14.27 -13.03 -3.93
N LEU A 51 -13.48 -12.58 -2.94
CA LEU A 51 -12.99 -11.20 -2.86
C LEU A 51 -12.21 -10.80 -4.12
N LYS A 52 -11.32 -11.69 -4.59
CA LYS A 52 -10.51 -11.40 -5.78
C LYS A 52 -11.39 -11.18 -7.01
N MET A 53 -12.31 -12.10 -7.27
CA MET A 53 -13.25 -11.99 -8.39
C MET A 53 -14.10 -10.73 -8.29
N TYR A 54 -14.55 -10.38 -7.09
CA TYR A 54 -15.33 -9.16 -6.85
C TYR A 54 -14.53 -7.89 -7.16
N CYS A 55 -13.27 -7.82 -6.71
CA CYS A 55 -12.35 -6.73 -7.07
C CYS A 55 -12.09 -6.64 -8.58
N ASP A 56 -11.93 -7.79 -9.25
CA ASP A 56 -11.75 -7.86 -10.70
C ASP A 56 -13.02 -7.35 -11.45
N ASP A 57 -14.21 -7.64 -10.92
CA ASP A 57 -15.49 -7.16 -11.46
C ASP A 57 -15.71 -5.65 -11.23
N ILE A 58 -15.15 -5.08 -10.14
CA ILE A 58 -15.09 -3.64 -9.94
C ILE A 58 -14.20 -2.99 -10.99
N VAL A 59 -12.99 -3.53 -11.19
CA VAL A 59 -12.01 -2.99 -12.16
C VAL A 59 -12.55 -3.06 -13.59
N SER A 60 -13.20 -4.17 -13.97
CA SER A 60 -13.81 -4.32 -15.29
C SER A 60 -15.09 -3.49 -15.48
N GLY A 61 -15.58 -2.82 -14.44
CA GLY A 61 -16.77 -1.96 -14.49
C GLY A 61 -18.10 -2.70 -14.48
N LYS A 62 -18.11 -4.03 -14.31
CA LYS A 62 -19.34 -4.81 -14.11
C LYS A 62 -20.01 -4.43 -12.79
N ILE A 63 -19.22 -4.17 -11.77
CA ILE A 63 -19.67 -3.65 -10.48
C ILE A 63 -19.23 -2.19 -10.35
N LYS A 64 -20.18 -1.30 -10.09
CA LYS A 64 -19.91 0.13 -9.91
C LYS A 64 -19.97 0.50 -8.45
N ILE A 65 -18.88 1.05 -7.94
CA ILE A 65 -18.77 1.51 -6.55
C ILE A 65 -18.70 3.04 -6.47
N ILE A 66 -19.11 3.59 -5.33
CA ILE A 66 -18.89 5.00 -4.97
C ILE A 66 -17.89 5.14 -3.82
N GLU A 67 -17.69 4.09 -3.03
CA GLU A 67 -16.78 4.09 -1.90
C GLU A 67 -16.19 2.70 -1.65
N ALA A 68 -14.92 2.67 -1.26
CA ALA A 68 -14.24 1.49 -0.72
C ALA A 68 -13.56 1.87 0.59
N GLN A 69 -13.77 1.06 1.62
CA GLN A 69 -13.11 1.16 2.91
C GLN A 69 -12.37 -0.15 3.20
N LEU A 70 -11.07 -0.05 3.48
CA LEU A 70 -10.19 -1.19 3.75
C LEU A 70 -9.60 -1.02 5.14
N ASN A 71 -9.80 -2.00 6.02
CA ASN A 71 -9.32 -1.94 7.40
C ASN A 71 -8.16 -2.90 7.61
N TYR A 72 -7.13 -2.45 8.32
CA TYR A 72 -5.92 -3.19 8.59
C TYR A 72 -5.92 -3.70 10.04
N LYS A 73 -5.25 -4.82 10.30
CA LYS A 73 -5.12 -5.37 11.66
C LYS A 73 -4.41 -4.40 12.61
N THR A 74 -3.49 -3.61 12.06
CA THR A 74 -2.72 -2.57 12.76
C THR A 74 -3.58 -1.34 13.12
N GLY A 75 -4.83 -1.27 12.66
CA GLY A 75 -5.80 -0.23 12.98
C GLY A 75 -5.87 0.92 11.98
N GLU A 76 -5.01 0.96 10.96
CA GLU A 76 -5.15 1.87 9.83
C GLU A 76 -6.40 1.55 9.02
N THR A 77 -6.95 2.59 8.41
CA THR A 77 -8.05 2.47 7.45
C THR A 77 -7.71 3.25 6.19
N ILE A 78 -7.92 2.64 5.03
CA ILE A 78 -7.88 3.32 3.74
C ILE A 78 -9.31 3.54 3.29
N ASN A 79 -9.65 4.79 2.97
CA ASN A 79 -10.94 5.14 2.38
C ASN A 79 -10.71 5.74 1.00
N ALA A 80 -11.39 5.21 -0.01
CA ALA A 80 -11.37 5.70 -1.38
C ALA A 80 -12.80 6.02 -1.84
N LYS A 81 -13.01 7.16 -2.48
CA LYS A 81 -14.30 7.61 -3.01
C LYS A 81 -14.22 7.87 -4.50
N TYR A 82 -15.25 7.45 -5.22
CA TYR A 82 -15.35 7.52 -6.68
C TYR A 82 -16.68 8.18 -7.07
N ASP A 83 -16.64 9.15 -7.99
CA ASP A 83 -17.83 9.85 -8.47
C ASP A 83 -18.48 9.23 -9.72
N GLY A 84 -18.00 8.05 -10.13
CA GLY A 84 -18.39 7.41 -11.38
C GLY A 84 -17.43 7.68 -12.55
N LYS A 85 -16.54 8.67 -12.43
CA LYS A 85 -15.54 9.02 -13.45
C LYS A 85 -14.11 9.14 -12.90
N ASN A 86 -13.93 9.72 -11.71
CA ASN A 86 -12.63 9.95 -11.09
C ASN A 86 -12.67 9.61 -9.60
N TRP A 87 -11.50 9.27 -9.06
CA TRP A 87 -11.29 9.26 -7.62
C TRP A 87 -11.36 10.68 -7.06
N THR A 88 -12.27 10.90 -6.12
CA THR A 88 -12.49 12.21 -5.49
C THR A 88 -11.76 12.33 -4.16
N SER A 89 -11.50 11.20 -3.51
CA SER A 89 -10.71 11.12 -2.28
C SER A 89 -10.05 9.76 -2.19
N ILE A 90 -8.78 9.73 -1.79
CA ILE A 90 -8.13 8.56 -1.21
C ILE A 90 -7.38 9.08 0.02
N LYS A 91 -7.66 8.47 1.17
CA LYS A 91 -7.04 8.84 2.43
C LYS A 91 -6.68 7.63 3.26
N ILE A 92 -5.61 7.78 4.03
CA ILE A 92 -5.24 6.88 5.10
C ILE A 92 -5.58 7.55 6.42
N SER A 93 -6.19 6.79 7.35
CA SER A 93 -6.51 7.26 8.68
C SER A 93 -6.04 6.30 9.77
N TYR A 94 -5.66 6.87 10.91
CA TYR A 94 -5.29 6.13 12.12
C TYR A 94 -5.60 6.99 13.34
N LYS A 95 -6.39 6.45 14.28
CA LYS A 95 -6.76 7.12 15.55
C LYS A 95 -7.25 8.57 15.38
N GLY A 96 -8.10 8.80 14.37
CA GLY A 96 -8.70 10.12 14.09
C GLY A 96 -7.83 11.10 13.31
N VAL A 97 -6.57 10.77 13.02
CA VAL A 97 -5.71 11.55 12.13
C VAL A 97 -5.82 10.99 10.71
N GLU A 98 -5.85 11.88 9.72
CA GLU A 98 -6.01 11.51 8.32
C GLU A 98 -4.96 12.20 7.42
N VAL A 99 -4.47 11.45 6.43
CA VAL A 99 -3.62 11.99 5.37
C VAL A 99 -4.28 11.73 4.03
N ASN A 100 -4.46 12.79 3.26
CA ASN A 100 -5.16 12.75 1.97
C ASN A 100 -4.14 12.74 0.82
N ILE A 101 -4.43 11.97 -0.23
CA ILE A 101 -3.73 12.06 -1.51
C ILE A 101 -4.23 13.30 -2.27
N PRO A 102 -3.34 14.16 -2.82
CA PRO A 102 -3.75 15.36 -3.55
C PRO A 102 -4.62 15.07 -4.77
N LYS A 103 -5.64 15.91 -5.00
CA LYS A 103 -6.57 15.79 -6.14
C LYS A 103 -5.88 15.68 -7.50
N LYS A 104 -4.76 16.38 -7.70
CA LYS A 104 -3.97 16.33 -8.95
C LYS A 104 -3.47 14.92 -9.27
N THR A 105 -3.13 14.15 -8.24
CA THR A 105 -2.68 12.76 -8.34
C THR A 105 -3.86 11.84 -8.57
N LEU A 106 -4.96 12.05 -7.83
CA LEU A 106 -6.18 11.23 -7.92
C LEU A 106 -6.75 11.17 -9.36
N LYS A 107 -6.71 12.29 -10.08
CA LYS A 107 -7.18 12.37 -11.49
C LYS A 107 -6.40 11.49 -12.47
N LYS A 108 -5.19 11.07 -12.11
CA LYS A 108 -4.35 10.22 -12.96
C LYS A 108 -4.52 8.74 -12.67
N ILE A 109 -5.08 8.40 -11.50
CA ILE A 109 -5.31 7.01 -11.10
C ILE A 109 -6.53 6.52 -11.89
N PRO A 110 -6.39 5.48 -12.74
CA PRO A 110 -7.49 4.92 -13.51
C PRO A 110 -8.29 3.98 -12.57
N GLU A 111 -8.20 2.67 -12.76
CA GLU A 111 -8.79 1.68 -11.86
C GLU A 111 -7.83 1.28 -10.74
N ILE A 112 -8.38 0.88 -9.57
CA ILE A 112 -7.61 0.37 -8.42
C ILE A 112 -7.96 -1.10 -8.21
N HIS A 113 -6.94 -1.97 -8.20
CA HIS A 113 -7.10 -3.38 -7.82
C HIS A 113 -7.05 -3.51 -6.30
N PHE A 114 -8.17 -3.28 -5.61
CA PHE A 114 -8.22 -3.22 -4.15
C PHE A 114 -7.65 -4.44 -3.43
N SER A 115 -7.76 -5.63 -4.01
CA SER A 115 -7.19 -6.88 -3.45
C SER A 115 -5.66 -6.89 -3.38
N THR A 116 -5.00 -6.00 -4.13
CA THR A 116 -3.53 -5.89 -4.20
C THR A 116 -2.96 -4.79 -3.30
N LEU A 117 -3.84 -4.09 -2.59
CA LEU A 117 -3.49 -2.90 -1.83
C LEU A 117 -2.83 -3.30 -0.51
N ASN A 118 -1.62 -2.78 -0.26
CA ASN A 118 -0.79 -3.09 0.90
C ASN A 118 -0.21 -1.82 1.51
N LEU A 119 0.03 -1.85 2.82
CA LEU A 119 0.89 -0.88 3.51
C LEU A 119 2.28 -1.46 3.66
N VAL A 120 3.31 -0.68 3.31
CA VAL A 120 4.72 -1.06 3.42
C VAL A 120 5.47 0.02 4.20
N TRP A 121 6.25 -0.36 5.21
CA TRP A 121 6.98 0.60 6.06
C TRP A 121 8.16 -0.05 6.80
N SER A 122 9.05 0.77 7.38
CA SER A 122 10.18 0.27 8.18
C SER A 122 9.74 -0.61 9.34
N SER A 123 10.41 -1.74 9.56
CA SER A 123 10.14 -2.63 10.71
C SER A 123 10.32 -2.02 12.08
N ASP A 124 10.96 -0.86 12.18
CA ASP A 124 11.17 -0.12 13.43
C ASP A 124 9.86 0.35 14.07
N ASN A 125 8.76 0.35 13.32
CA ASN A 125 7.45 0.75 13.80
C ASN A 125 6.45 -0.40 13.73
N GLU A 126 5.56 -0.48 14.71
CA GLU A 126 4.47 -1.47 14.72
C GLU A 126 3.37 -1.15 13.69
N VAL A 127 3.24 0.12 13.32
CA VAL A 127 2.13 0.69 12.56
C VAL A 127 2.71 1.60 11.48
N ALA A 128 2.25 1.46 10.23
CA ALA A 128 2.74 2.21 9.08
C ALA A 128 2.58 3.72 9.30
N PHE A 129 1.41 4.13 9.78
CA PHE A 129 1.07 5.54 10.00
C PHE A 129 2.02 6.28 10.98
N LYS A 130 2.65 5.55 11.90
CA LYS A 130 3.62 6.11 12.85
C LYS A 130 5.06 6.12 12.34
N SER A 131 5.32 5.40 11.26
CA SER A 131 6.65 5.31 10.67
C SER A 131 7.10 6.66 10.10
N SER A 132 8.41 6.89 10.08
CA SER A 132 9.02 8.06 9.45
C SER A 132 8.70 8.13 7.96
N TYR A 133 8.60 6.96 7.32
CA TYR A 133 8.08 6.77 5.98
C TYR A 133 7.15 5.55 5.91
N TYR A 134 6.17 5.59 5.04
CA TYR A 134 5.36 4.44 4.66
C TYR A 134 4.82 4.60 3.24
N ILE A 135 4.44 3.48 2.63
CA ILE A 135 4.00 3.40 1.25
C ILE A 135 2.67 2.69 1.22
N LEU A 136 1.71 3.28 0.50
CA LEU A 136 0.51 2.58 0.05
C LEU A 136 0.78 2.05 -1.35
N LYS A 137 0.85 0.74 -1.50
CA LYS A 137 1.19 0.06 -2.76
C LYS A 137 0.01 -0.74 -3.28
N PHE A 138 -0.35 -0.56 -4.55
CA PHE A 138 -1.42 -1.32 -5.22
C PHE A 138 -1.22 -1.37 -6.73
N GLU A 139 -1.87 -2.31 -7.41
CA GLU A 139 -1.93 -2.37 -8.86
C GLU A 139 -3.04 -1.47 -9.41
N ILE A 140 -2.79 -0.89 -10.59
CA ILE A 140 -3.74 0.03 -11.24
C ILE A 140 -3.95 -0.35 -12.71
N GLY A 141 -5.09 0.09 -13.26
CA GLY A 141 -5.37 -0.02 -14.68
C GLY A 141 -5.93 -1.39 -15.10
N THR A 142 -6.24 -1.52 -16.38
CA THR A 142 -6.67 -2.78 -17.01
C THR A 142 -5.64 -3.35 -17.98
N VAL A 143 -4.65 -2.55 -18.37
CA VAL A 143 -3.62 -2.93 -19.35
C VAL A 143 -2.47 -3.65 -18.68
N LYS A 144 -2.23 -4.89 -19.09
CA LYS A 144 -1.10 -5.70 -18.65
C LYS A 144 0.10 -5.55 -19.56
N TYR A 145 1.28 -5.60 -18.97
CA TYR A 145 2.58 -5.66 -19.62
C TYR A 145 3.27 -6.92 -19.14
N PHE A 146 3.58 -7.86 -20.03
CA PHE A 146 4.15 -9.17 -19.66
C PHE A 146 3.30 -9.87 -18.58
N ASP A 147 1.98 -9.93 -18.81
CA ASP A 147 0.96 -10.50 -17.91
C ASP A 147 0.83 -9.87 -16.52
N LYS A 148 1.53 -8.76 -16.25
CA LYS A 148 1.53 -8.04 -14.97
C LYS A 148 0.92 -6.65 -15.14
N LEU A 149 0.22 -6.17 -14.11
CA LEU A 149 -0.31 -4.81 -14.07
C LEU A 149 0.74 -3.83 -13.54
N PRO A 150 0.69 -2.55 -13.94
CA PRO A 150 1.48 -1.51 -13.29
C PRO A 150 1.17 -1.41 -11.79
N SER A 151 2.20 -1.21 -10.97
CA SER A 151 2.07 -0.99 -9.53
C SER A 151 2.30 0.48 -9.19
N LEU A 152 1.35 1.10 -8.50
CA LEU A 152 1.45 2.46 -7.99
C LEU A 152 1.90 2.42 -6.53
N ASN A 153 2.98 3.14 -6.23
CA ASN A 153 3.43 3.43 -4.88
C ASN A 153 3.08 4.87 -4.55
N VAL A 154 2.23 5.06 -3.54
CA VAL A 154 1.95 6.37 -2.95
C VAL A 154 2.80 6.49 -1.70
N ASN A 155 3.75 7.42 -1.70
CA ASN A 155 4.70 7.56 -0.62
C ASN A 155 4.26 8.64 0.37
N PHE A 156 4.55 8.36 1.64
CA PHE A 156 4.26 9.25 2.74
C PHE A 156 5.49 9.37 3.63
N GLU A 157 5.78 10.57 4.07
CA GLU A 157 6.82 10.85 5.08
C GLU A 157 6.25 11.75 6.15
N LYS A 158 6.55 11.44 7.42
CA LYS A 158 6.08 12.22 8.58
C LYS A 158 4.57 12.53 8.50
N GLN A 159 3.78 11.51 8.13
CA GLN A 159 2.32 11.60 7.97
C GLN A 159 1.86 12.65 6.95
N LYS A 160 2.63 12.85 5.88
CA LYS A 160 2.26 13.72 4.76
C LYS A 160 2.51 12.98 3.46
N PHE A 161 1.61 13.18 2.50
CA PHE A 161 1.85 12.77 1.12
C PHE A 161 3.13 13.44 0.60
N THR A 162 4.00 12.66 -0.06
CA THR A 162 5.22 13.19 -0.70
C THR A 162 5.13 13.12 -2.21
N ASN A 163 5.10 11.91 -2.78
CA ASN A 163 5.02 11.68 -4.22
C ASN A 163 4.32 10.34 -4.55
N CYS A 164 4.14 10.10 -5.85
CA CYS A 164 3.70 8.83 -6.39
C CYS A 164 4.71 8.34 -7.42
N VAL A 165 5.05 7.07 -7.35
CA VAL A 165 5.92 6.40 -8.32
C VAL A 165 5.13 5.24 -8.92
N ILE A 166 5.10 5.18 -10.24
CA ILE A 166 4.52 4.04 -10.96
C ILE A 166 5.64 3.10 -11.42
N TRP A 167 5.47 1.82 -11.16
CA TRP A 167 6.34 0.75 -11.62
C TRP A 167 5.64 -0.01 -12.74
N LYS A 168 6.19 0.04 -13.94
CA LYS A 168 5.67 -0.67 -15.12
C LYS A 168 6.62 -1.80 -15.50
N PRO A 169 6.11 -3.02 -15.76
CA PRO A 169 6.90 -4.06 -16.40
C PRO A 169 7.33 -3.61 -17.78
N VAL A 170 8.63 -3.70 -18.06
CA VAL A 170 9.20 -3.40 -19.39
C VAL A 170 9.73 -4.66 -20.08
N GLU A 171 10.02 -5.70 -19.29
CA GLU A 171 10.31 -7.07 -19.74
C GLU A 171 9.85 -8.07 -18.65
N GLU A 172 9.88 -9.38 -18.92
CA GLU A 172 9.34 -10.43 -18.04
C GLU A 172 9.83 -10.35 -16.57
N ASN A 173 11.07 -9.87 -16.38
CA ASN A 173 11.72 -9.70 -15.08
C ASN A 173 12.29 -8.29 -14.85
N ALA A 174 11.91 -7.30 -15.67
CA ALA A 174 12.41 -5.93 -15.56
C ALA A 174 11.26 -4.94 -15.34
N MET A 175 11.43 -4.06 -14.36
CA MET A 175 10.50 -2.99 -14.05
C MET A 175 11.18 -1.64 -14.27
N GLN A 176 10.47 -0.71 -14.88
CA GLN A 176 10.86 0.69 -14.95
C GLN A 176 9.95 1.52 -14.06
N TRP A 177 10.55 2.45 -13.32
CA TRP A 177 9.80 3.42 -12.54
C TRP A 177 9.82 4.80 -13.19
N SER A 178 8.75 5.55 -12.96
CA SER A 178 8.68 6.97 -13.30
C SER A 178 7.82 7.70 -12.26
N ASP A 179 7.99 9.01 -12.18
CA ASP A 179 7.03 9.86 -11.47
C ASP A 179 5.64 9.70 -12.09
N PHE A 180 4.60 9.68 -11.25
CA PHE A 180 3.22 9.45 -11.66
C PHE A 180 2.45 10.76 -11.95
#